data_AF-A0A6N6RPT8-F1
#
_entry.id   AF-A0A6N6RPT8-F1
#
_cell.length_a   1.000
_cell.length_b   1.000
_cell.length_c   1.000
_cell.angle_alpha   90.00
_cell.angle_beta   90.00
_cell.angle_gamma   90.00
#
_symmetry.space_group_name_H-M   'P 1'
#
loop_
_entity.id
_entity.type
_entity.pdbx_description
1 polymer ?
#
loop_
_entity_poly.entity_id
_entity_poly.type
_entity_poly.pdbx_seq_one_letter_code
_entity_poly.pdbx_strand_id
1 'polypeptide(L)' 'MGSFNIFREAQAQPGYQPNMEQALGSLHQARISLEVSSPDKGGHRVRALELVNQAIEQVRLGMYFAQ' A
#
# COMPACT_ATOMS: atom_id res chain seq x y z
N MET A 1 13.47 14.08 -41.50
CA MET A 1 12.12 13.60 -41.15
C MET A 1 12.28 12.31 -40.37
N GLY A 2 11.64 12.19 -39.21
CA GLY A 2 11.65 10.99 -38.38
C GLY A 2 12.17 11.23 -36.96
N SER A 3 11.46 12.06 -36.18
CA SER A 3 11.64 12.15 -34.74
C SER A 3 11.25 10.80 -34.13
N PHE A 4 12.23 9.99 -33.75
CA PHE A 4 12.01 8.85 -32.87
C PHE A 4 11.71 9.39 -31.48
N ASN A 5 10.42 9.39 -31.14
CA ASN A 5 9.92 9.75 -29.82
C ASN A 5 10.53 8.82 -28.76
N ILE A 6 11.55 9.31 -28.06
CA ILE A 6 12.06 8.71 -26.82
C ILE A 6 11.15 9.16 -25.67
N PHE A 7 9.88 8.75 -25.73
CA PHE A 7 9.06 8.64 -24.53
C PHE A 7 9.34 7.26 -23.99
N ARG A 8 10.38 7.18 -23.16
CA ARG A 8 10.69 6.02 -22.35
C ARG A 8 9.43 5.75 -21.53
N GLU A 9 8.63 4.80 -22.01
CA GLU A 9 7.52 4.22 -21.27
C GLU A 9 8.07 3.97 -19.87
N ALA A 10 7.46 4.58 -18.87
CA ALA A 10 7.71 4.26 -17.48
C ALA A 10 7.21 2.82 -17.32
N GLN A 11 8.03 1.88 -17.76
CA GLN A 11 7.87 0.46 -17.57
C GLN A 11 7.95 0.30 -16.06
N ALA A 12 6.79 0.34 -15.40
CA ALA A 12 6.62 -0.34 -14.14
C ALA A 12 7.10 -1.77 -14.42
N GLN A 13 8.33 -2.07 -14.01
CA GLN A 13 8.87 -3.41 -14.12
C GLN A 13 7.89 -4.28 -13.31
N PRO A 14 7.32 -5.35 -13.88
CA PRO A 14 6.34 -6.20 -13.19
C PRO A 14 6.81 -6.66 -11.79
N GLY A 15 8.13 -6.70 -11.55
CA GLY A 15 8.73 -7.02 -10.26
C GLY A 15 9.04 -5.86 -9.30
N TYR A 16 9.02 -4.59 -9.73
CA TYR A 16 9.36 -3.44 -8.86
C TYR A 16 8.16 -2.50 -8.71
N GLN A 17 7.53 -2.55 -7.52
CA GLN A 17 6.33 -1.78 -7.20
C GLN A 17 6.57 -0.86 -6.00
N PRO A 18 7.43 0.18 -6.13
CA PRO A 18 7.90 1.00 -5.01
C PRO A 18 6.77 1.70 -4.25
N ASN A 19 5.72 2.13 -4.96
CA ASN A 19 4.56 2.76 -4.32
C ASN A 19 3.74 1.76 -3.49
N MET A 20 3.64 0.50 -3.94
CA MET A 20 2.93 -0.54 -3.20
C MET A 20 3.72 -0.99 -1.98
N GLU A 21 5.05 -1.09 -2.09
CA GLU A 21 5.95 -1.34 -0.97
C GLU A 21 5.88 -0.21 0.08
N GLN A 22 5.90 1.05 -0.37
CA GLN A 22 5.76 2.22 0.50
C GLN A 22 4.38 2.26 1.18
N ALA A 23 3.32 1.95 0.45
CA ALA A 23 1.97 1.84 1.00
C ALA A 23 1.89 0.76 2.08
N LEU A 24 2.47 -0.42 1.83
CA LEU A 24 2.53 -1.52 2.78
C LEU A 24 3.27 -1.11 4.07
N GLY A 25 4.41 -0.43 3.96
CA GLY A 25 5.15 0.10 5.10
C GLY A 25 4.32 1.10 5.92
N SER A 26 3.63 2.02 5.23
CA SER A 26 2.78 3.03 5.87
C SER A 26 1.60 2.41 6.62
N LEU A 27 0.97 1.38 6.03
CA LEU A 27 -0.12 0.64 6.66
C LEU A 27 0.35 -0.15 7.89
N HIS A 28 1.54 -0.76 7.86
CA HIS A 28 2.12 -1.41 9.02
C HIS A 28 2.38 -0.43 10.16
N GLN A 29 2.90 0.77 9.86
CA GLN A 29 3.09 1.81 10.86
C GLN A 29 1.76 2.29 11.46
N ALA A 30 0.75 2.50 10.62
CA ALA A 30 -0.59 2.87 11.07
C ALA A 30 -1.22 1.82 12.00
N ARG A 31 -1.04 0.53 11.67
CA ARG A 31 -1.51 -0.58 12.52
C ARG A 31 -0.90 -0.53 13.92
N ILE A 32 0.42 -0.40 14.00
CA ILE A 32 1.15 -0.31 15.28
C ILE A 32 0.62 0.88 16.09
N SER A 33 0.45 2.04 15.47
CA SER A 33 -0.10 3.23 16.13
C SER A 33 -1.51 3.00 16.67
N LEU A 34 -2.36 2.25 15.97
CA LEU A 34 -3.71 1.89 16.42
C LEU A 34 -3.72 0.85 17.55
N GLU A 35 -2.78 -0.09 17.54
CA GLU A 35 -2.61 -1.11 18.58
C GLU A 35 -2.21 -0.50 19.93
N VAL A 36 -1.30 0.49 19.93
CA VAL A 36 -0.83 1.17 21.14
C VAL A 36 -1.73 2.32 21.59
N SER A 37 -2.70 2.74 20.75
CA SER A 37 -3.61 3.83 21.09
C SER A 37 -4.57 3.42 22.22
N SER A 38 -4.93 4.39 23.06
CA SER A 38 -5.82 4.15 24.20
C SER A 38 -7.12 3.46 23.76
N PRO A 39 -7.60 2.45 24.51
CA PRO A 39 -8.88 1.82 24.26
C PRO A 39 -10.03 2.85 24.26
N ASP A 40 -11.10 2.50 23.55
CA ASP A 40 -12.39 3.18 23.64
C ASP A 40 -12.49 4.61 23.08
N LYS A 41 -12.03 4.78 21.83
CA LYS A 41 -12.42 5.91 20.97
C LYS A 41 -13.80 5.67 20.34
N GLY A 42 -14.80 5.26 21.12
CA GLY A 42 -16.15 4.94 20.63
C GLY A 42 -16.17 3.77 19.63
N GLY A 43 -15.30 2.78 19.80
CA GLY A 43 -15.14 1.65 18.87
C GLY A 43 -14.35 1.97 17.58
N HIS A 44 -14.08 3.23 17.27
CA HIS A 44 -13.38 3.62 16.04
C HIS A 44 -11.97 3.03 15.93
N ARG A 45 -11.26 2.87 17.06
CA ARG A 45 -9.93 2.26 17.07
C ARG A 45 -9.95 0.84 16.50
N VAL A 46 -10.89 0.01 16.96
CA VAL A 46 -11.04 -1.37 16.50
C VAL A 46 -11.44 -1.38 15.03
N ARG A 47 -12.41 -0.54 14.65
CA ARG A 47 -12.82 -0.42 13.25
C ARG A 47 -11.69 0.02 12.32
N ALA A 48 -10.85 0.97 12.76
CA ALA A 48 -9.69 1.41 12.01
C ALA A 48 -8.65 0.28 11.87
N LEU A 49 -8.43 -0.52 12.92
CA LEU A 49 -7.53 -1.66 12.88
C LEU A 49 -7.98 -2.71 11.84
N GLU A 50 -9.28 -3.01 11.81
CA GLU A 50 -9.88 -3.91 10.81
C GLU A 50 -9.65 -3.41 9.38
N LEU A 51 -9.93 -2.13 9.13
CA LEU A 51 -9.77 -1.51 7.82
C LEU A 51 -8.29 -1.50 7.37
N VAL A 52 -7.37 -1.19 8.28
CA VAL A 52 -5.92 -1.23 7.99
C VAL A 52 -5.46 -2.64 7.65
N ASN A 53 -5.96 -3.66 8.36
CA ASN A 53 -5.62 -5.05 8.06
C ASN A 53 -6.13 -5.49 6.68
N GLN A 54 -7.37 -5.11 6.32
CA GLN A 54 -7.91 -5.38 4.98
C GLN A 54 -7.10 -4.66 3.88
N ALA A 55 -6.69 -3.41 4.12
CA ALA A 55 -5.85 -2.69 3.17
C ALA A 55 -4.47 -3.35 2.97
N ILE A 56 -3.84 -3.84 4.04
CA ILE A 56 -2.57 -4.59 3.97
C ILE A 56 -2.73 -5.83 3.07
N GLU A 57 -3.82 -6.57 3.23
CA GLU A 57 -4.11 -7.74 2.41
C GLU A 57 -4.27 -7.37 0.94
N GLN A 58 -5.06 -6.35 0.63
CA GLN A 58 -5.27 -5.89 -0.75
C GLN A 58 -3.98 -5.39 -1.41
N VAL A 59 -3.11 -4.69 -0.68
CA VAL A 59 -1.80 -4.25 -1.21
C VAL A 59 -0.91 -5.46 -1.52
N ARG A 60 -0.86 -6.46 -0.64
CA ARG A 60 -0.10 -7.70 -0.88
C ARG A 60 -0.63 -8.47 -2.10
N LEU A 61 -1.96 -8.57 -2.24
CA LEU A 61 -2.59 -9.18 -3.41
C LEU A 61 -2.27 -8.41 -4.69
N GLY A 62 -2.34 -7.08 -4.66
CA GLY A 62 -1.96 -6.25 -5.81
C GLY A 62 -0.49 -6.44 -6.21
N MET A 63 0.41 -6.56 -5.23
CA MET A 63 1.82 -6.87 -5.48
C MET A 63 2.02 -8.26 -6.09
N TYR A 64 1.21 -9.24 -5.71
CA TYR A 64 1.25 -10.60 -6.26
C TYR A 64 0.69 -10.68 -7.69
N PHE A 65 -0.44 -10.02 -7.98
CA PHE A 65 -1.09 -10.08 -9.30
C PHE A 65 -0.38 -9.28 -10.38
N ALA A 66 0.44 -8.29 -10.01
CA ALA A 66 1.20 -7.50 -10.97
C ALA A 66 2.58 -8.09 -11.32
N GLN A 67 2.88 -9.32 -10.85
CA GLN A 67 4.07 -10.10 -11.24
C GLN A 67 3.94 -10.78 -12.60
#